data_AF-A0A7J9IMF1-F1
#
_entry.id   AF-A0A7J9IMF1-F1
#
_cell.length_a   1.000
_cell.length_b   1.000
_cell.length_c   1.000
_cell.angle_alpha   90.00
_cell.angle_beta   90.00
_cell.angle_gamma   90.00
#
_symmetry.space_group_name_H-M   'P 1'
#
loop_
_entity.id
_entity.type
_entity.pdbx_description
1 polymer ?
#
loop_
_entity_poly.entity_id
_entity_poly.type
_entity_poly.pdbx_seq_one_letter_code
_entity_poly.pdbx_strand_id
1 'polypeptide(L)'
;MCRGVQHPIRGLFLRSYLAQISRDKLPDIGSEYEGDADTVMDAVDFVLQNFTEMNKLWVRMQHQGPGGVREKREKERSELQDLVGKNLHVLSQIEGVDLEMYKETVLPRVLEQVVNCKDDLAQYYLMDCIIQVFPDEYHLQTLETLLGACPQLQPTVDVKTVLSRLMDRLSNYAASSADVLPEFLQVEAFSKLSNAIGKVIEAQLDMPAVGAITLYVSLLTFTLRVHPDRLDHVDQVLGACVKKLSNIPKLEDSRAMKQVVALLSAPLEKYNDIVTALTLSNYPRVMDHLDIGTNKLMAMVIIQSIMKNNSCISTADKVEVLFELIKGLIKDIDGADVDELDEEDFKEEQNSVARLIHMLYNDEPEEMLKIICIVRKHTMVGGPKRLPFTVSSLVFSALRV
;
A
#
# COMPACT_ATOMS: atom_id res chain seq x y z
N MET A 1 8.58 11.71 42.20
CA MET A 1 8.14 13.11 42.41
C MET A 1 7.26 13.67 41.29
N CYS A 2 7.58 13.46 40.00
CA CYS A 2 6.78 14.00 38.88
C CYS A 2 5.30 13.54 38.84
N ARG A 3 4.97 12.41 39.49
CA ARG A 3 3.58 11.97 39.70
C ARG A 3 2.72 12.99 40.47
N GLY A 4 3.32 13.94 41.20
CA GLY A 4 2.58 15.01 41.89
C GLY A 4 1.93 16.04 40.94
N VAL A 5 2.39 16.16 39.70
CA VAL A 5 1.86 17.13 38.73
C VAL A 5 0.88 16.43 37.78
N GLN A 6 -0.40 16.46 38.13
CA GLN A 6 -1.47 15.82 37.35
C GLN A 6 -2.17 16.74 36.34
N HIS A 7 -1.80 18.02 36.31
CA HIS A 7 -2.29 18.97 35.32
C HIS A 7 -1.69 18.62 33.94
N PRO A 8 -2.50 18.32 32.89
CA PRO A 8 -2.00 17.79 31.61
C PRO A 8 -0.89 18.61 30.96
N ILE A 9 -1.14 19.88 30.65
CA ILE A 9 -0.17 20.73 29.94
C ILE A 9 1.11 20.90 30.75
N ARG A 10 1.00 21.34 32.02
CA ARG A 10 2.16 21.52 32.91
C ARG A 10 2.94 20.22 33.12
N GLY A 11 2.24 19.10 33.25
CA GLY A 11 2.84 17.77 33.40
C GLY A 11 3.57 17.32 32.14
N LEU A 12 2.99 17.53 30.95
CA LEU A 12 3.61 17.24 29.66
C LEU A 12 4.91 18.04 29.46
N PHE A 13 4.87 19.35 29.68
CA PHE A 13 6.08 20.18 29.56
C PHE A 13 7.15 19.81 30.59
N LEU A 14 6.77 19.60 31.86
CA LEU A 14 7.71 19.17 32.89
C LEU A 14 8.39 17.84 32.53
N ARG A 15 7.61 16.86 32.06
CA ARG A 15 8.11 15.52 31.71
C ARG A 15 8.90 15.51 30.41
N SER A 16 8.55 16.37 29.45
CA SER A 16 9.33 16.56 28.23
C SER A 16 10.68 17.21 28.55
N TYR A 17 10.68 18.22 29.43
CA TYR A 17 11.92 18.85 29.92
C TYR A 17 12.80 17.85 30.68
N LEU A 18 12.18 17.00 31.53
CA LEU A 18 12.89 15.92 32.21
C LEU A 18 13.57 14.98 31.21
N ALA A 19 12.83 14.48 30.20
CA ALA A 19 13.39 13.60 29.18
C ALA A 19 14.57 14.25 28.42
N GLN A 20 14.48 15.56 28.16
CA GLN A 20 15.55 16.29 27.47
C GLN A 20 16.82 16.43 28.31
N ILE A 21 16.70 16.69 29.63
CA ILE A 21 17.86 16.85 30.52
C ILE A 21 18.44 15.51 30.96
N SER A 22 17.61 14.47 31.03
CA SER A 22 18.09 13.15 31.43
C SER A 22 18.81 12.43 30.30
N ARG A 23 18.59 12.82 29.04
CA ARG A 23 19.06 12.06 27.86
C ARG A 23 20.55 11.73 27.89
N ASP A 24 21.40 12.70 28.23
CA ASP A 24 22.87 12.55 28.33
C ASP A 24 23.33 11.92 29.66
N LYS A 25 22.38 11.57 30.54
CA LYS A 25 22.61 11.08 31.90
C LYS A 25 21.92 9.74 32.17
N LEU A 26 21.33 9.14 31.15
CA LEU A 26 20.78 7.81 31.23
C LEU A 26 21.95 6.81 31.24
N PRO A 27 21.93 5.80 32.11
CA PRO A 27 22.85 4.68 31.99
C PRO A 27 22.70 4.04 30.61
N ASP A 28 23.80 3.91 29.90
CA ASP A 28 23.85 3.38 28.54
C ASP A 28 25.21 2.74 28.30
N ILE A 29 25.30 1.86 27.31
CA ILE A 29 26.56 1.20 26.94
C ILE A 29 27.57 2.27 26.50
N GLY A 30 28.78 2.24 27.06
CA GLY A 30 29.84 3.19 26.74
C GLY A 30 29.66 4.60 27.33
N SER A 31 28.67 4.83 28.21
CA SER A 31 28.45 6.14 28.85
C SER A 31 29.21 6.29 30.17
N GLU A 32 29.41 7.53 30.65
CA GLU A 32 30.04 7.78 31.97
C GLU A 32 29.19 7.27 33.16
N TYR A 33 27.94 6.90 32.87
CA TYR A 33 26.98 6.33 33.81
C TYR A 33 26.76 4.83 33.58
N GLU A 34 27.56 4.19 32.72
CA GLU A 34 27.56 2.74 32.52
C GLU A 34 27.86 2.04 33.85
N GLY A 35 26.89 1.24 34.33
CA GLY A 35 27.06 0.40 35.51
C GLY A 35 26.93 -1.08 35.13
N ASP A 36 26.43 -1.91 36.06
CA ASP A 36 26.18 -3.33 35.79
C ASP A 36 25.08 -3.51 34.72
N ALA A 37 24.92 -4.74 34.19
CA ALA A 37 24.00 -5.06 33.09
C ALA A 37 22.52 -4.61 33.30
N ASP A 38 22.06 -4.50 34.54
CA ASP A 38 20.70 -4.03 34.88
C ASP A 38 20.51 -2.51 34.69
N THR A 39 21.59 -1.74 34.53
CA THR A 39 21.51 -0.27 34.48
C THR A 39 20.88 0.26 33.19
N VAL A 40 21.10 -0.39 32.05
CA VAL A 40 20.41 -0.05 30.79
C VAL A 40 18.90 -0.30 30.92
N MET A 41 18.51 -1.38 31.60
CA MET A 41 17.09 -1.69 31.82
C MET A 41 16.43 -0.63 32.70
N ASP A 42 17.13 -0.11 33.72
CA ASP A 42 16.64 1.01 34.53
C ASP A 42 16.40 2.27 33.68
N ALA A 43 17.28 2.56 32.71
CA ALA A 43 17.11 3.67 31.77
C ALA A 43 15.87 3.48 30.89
N VAL A 44 15.71 2.29 30.32
CA VAL A 44 14.55 1.92 29.50
C VAL A 44 13.26 2.04 30.32
N ASP A 45 13.24 1.50 31.55
CA ASP A 45 12.09 1.58 32.45
C ASP A 45 11.74 3.01 32.81
N PHE A 46 12.75 3.85 33.09
CA PHE A 46 12.55 5.26 33.36
C PHE A 46 11.85 5.97 32.19
N VAL A 47 12.33 5.75 30.97
CA VAL A 47 11.76 6.39 29.77
C VAL A 47 10.36 5.83 29.45
N LEU A 48 10.15 4.51 29.54
CA LEU A 48 8.84 3.89 29.34
C LEU A 48 7.81 4.34 30.38
N GLN A 49 8.22 4.52 31.64
CA GLN A 49 7.38 5.07 32.67
C GLN A 49 7.04 6.54 32.38
N ASN A 50 7.99 7.32 31.90
CA ASN A 50 7.73 8.71 31.52
C ASN A 50 6.77 8.80 30.33
N PHE A 51 6.99 7.97 29.30
CA PHE A 51 6.10 7.81 28.15
C PHE A 51 4.67 7.47 28.56
N THR A 52 4.49 6.46 29.40
CA THR A 52 3.18 6.02 29.91
C THR A 52 2.43 7.18 30.59
N GLU A 53 3.11 7.92 31.45
CA GLU A 53 2.49 9.03 32.18
C GLU A 53 2.20 10.23 31.27
N MET A 54 3.07 10.50 30.28
CA MET A 54 2.83 11.54 29.28
C MET A 54 1.65 11.21 28.37
N ASN A 55 1.54 9.96 27.92
CA ASN A 55 0.39 9.50 27.13
C ASN A 55 -0.93 9.66 27.92
N LYS A 56 -0.96 9.25 29.19
CA LYS A 56 -2.13 9.45 30.07
C LYS A 56 -2.50 10.91 30.24
N LEU A 57 -1.52 11.80 30.44
CA LEU A 57 -1.77 13.25 30.55
C LEU A 57 -2.33 13.81 29.24
N TRP A 58 -1.77 13.39 28.11
CA TRP A 58 -2.20 13.82 26.79
C TRP A 58 -3.62 13.38 26.44
N VAL A 59 -3.99 12.12 26.73
CA VAL A 59 -5.36 11.62 26.58
C VAL A 59 -6.32 12.33 27.55
N ARG A 60 -5.85 12.65 28.77
CA ARG A 60 -6.65 13.41 29.73
C ARG A 60 -7.03 14.79 29.20
N MET A 61 -6.19 15.43 28.37
CA MET A 61 -6.52 16.72 27.75
C MET A 61 -7.84 16.67 26.96
N GLN A 62 -8.17 15.53 26.34
CA GLN A 62 -9.40 15.38 25.57
C GLN A 62 -10.66 15.66 26.40
N HIS A 63 -10.60 15.27 27.68
CA HIS A 63 -11.73 15.27 28.61
C HIS A 63 -11.76 16.50 29.52
N GLN A 64 -10.84 17.45 29.35
CA GLN A 64 -10.81 18.65 30.18
C GLN A 64 -11.73 19.76 29.66
N GLY A 65 -12.67 20.20 30.49
CA GLY A 65 -13.49 21.38 30.24
C GLY A 65 -14.74 21.12 29.38
N PRO A 66 -15.54 22.18 29.12
CA PRO A 66 -16.84 22.06 28.46
C PRO A 66 -16.76 21.53 27.02
N GLY A 67 -17.82 20.89 26.53
CA GLY A 67 -17.90 20.27 25.20
C GLY A 67 -17.67 21.25 24.03
N GLY A 68 -18.09 22.51 24.17
CA GLY A 68 -17.94 23.54 23.13
C GLY A 68 -16.50 23.94 22.78
N VAL A 69 -15.50 23.45 23.54
CA VAL A 69 -14.07 23.72 23.31
C VAL A 69 -13.34 22.49 22.78
N ARG A 70 -14.05 21.41 22.40
CA ARG A 70 -13.45 20.14 21.96
C ARG A 70 -12.53 20.30 20.76
N GLU A 71 -12.96 21.01 19.71
CA GLU A 71 -12.16 21.21 18.49
C GLU A 71 -10.86 21.96 18.78
N LYS A 72 -10.93 23.03 19.60
CA LYS A 72 -9.75 23.77 20.05
C LYS A 72 -8.80 22.86 20.83
N ARG A 73 -9.31 21.97 21.69
CA ARG A 73 -8.49 21.00 22.43
C ARG A 73 -7.84 19.97 21.52
N GLU A 74 -8.55 19.46 20.52
CA GLU A 74 -7.97 18.52 19.55
C GLU A 74 -6.81 19.18 18.79
N LYS A 75 -6.94 20.47 18.43
CA LYS A 75 -5.85 21.25 17.84
C LYS A 75 -4.66 21.42 18.80
N GLU A 76 -4.90 21.86 20.04
CA GLU A 76 -3.84 21.98 21.05
C GLU A 76 -3.17 20.62 21.34
N ARG A 77 -3.94 19.53 21.37
CA ARG A 77 -3.40 18.18 21.55
C ARG A 77 -2.51 17.76 20.38
N SER A 78 -2.90 18.07 19.16
CA SER A 78 -2.12 17.83 17.95
C SER A 78 -0.80 18.61 18.00
N GLU A 79 -0.80 19.87 18.42
CA GLU A 79 0.41 20.68 18.59
C GLU A 79 1.37 20.15 19.67
N LEU A 80 0.87 19.41 20.66
CA LEU A 80 1.66 18.87 21.78
C LEU A 80 2.06 17.39 21.60
N GLN A 81 1.65 16.71 20.54
CA GLN A 81 1.91 15.28 20.33
C GLN A 81 3.40 14.94 20.34
N ASP A 82 4.24 15.83 19.77
CA ASP A 82 5.70 15.69 19.72
C ASP A 82 6.36 15.65 21.08
N LEU A 83 5.73 16.22 22.11
CA LEU A 83 6.23 16.11 23.48
C LEU A 83 6.21 14.65 23.95
N VAL A 84 5.18 13.89 23.58
CA VAL A 84 5.05 12.47 23.92
C VAL A 84 6.02 11.64 23.06
N GLY A 85 6.06 11.91 21.75
CA GLY A 85 6.92 11.21 20.78
C GLY A 85 8.42 11.31 21.09
N LYS A 86 8.87 12.41 21.72
CA LYS A 86 10.25 12.55 22.21
C LYS A 86 10.72 11.39 23.08
N ASN A 87 9.85 10.75 23.86
CA ASN A 87 10.26 9.59 24.65
C ASN A 87 10.63 8.40 23.77
N LEU A 88 9.89 8.17 22.68
CA LEU A 88 10.21 7.11 21.72
C LEU A 88 11.53 7.42 21.01
N HIS A 89 11.77 8.69 20.70
CA HIS A 89 13.05 9.12 20.12
C HIS A 89 14.23 8.90 21.07
N VAL A 90 14.06 9.18 22.36
CA VAL A 90 15.08 8.86 23.37
C VAL A 90 15.33 7.36 23.43
N LEU A 91 14.28 6.52 23.43
CA LEU A 91 14.44 5.06 23.41
C LEU A 91 15.23 4.56 22.20
N SER A 92 15.03 5.14 21.01
CA SER A 92 15.80 4.77 19.81
C SER A 92 17.26 5.23 19.81
N GLN A 93 17.63 6.11 20.74
CA GLN A 93 18.99 6.65 20.86
C GLN A 93 19.83 5.95 21.91
N ILE A 94 19.23 5.12 22.76
CA ILE A 94 19.94 4.34 23.77
C ILE A 94 20.65 3.19 23.05
N GLU A 95 21.97 3.14 23.09
CA GLU A 95 22.78 2.10 22.43
C GLU A 95 22.45 0.70 22.96
N GLY A 96 22.14 0.59 24.25
CA GLY A 96 21.70 -0.65 24.88
C GLY A 96 20.29 -1.13 24.53
N VAL A 97 19.51 -0.37 23.73
CA VAL A 97 18.24 -0.86 23.16
C VAL A 97 18.56 -1.59 21.85
N ASP A 98 19.11 -2.79 21.99
CA ASP A 98 19.33 -3.69 20.86
C ASP A 98 18.02 -4.34 20.38
N LEU A 99 18.13 -5.20 19.35
CA LEU A 99 16.97 -5.86 18.76
C LEU A 99 16.20 -6.74 19.76
N GLU A 100 16.92 -7.45 20.65
CA GLU A 100 16.29 -8.33 21.64
C GLU A 100 15.54 -7.51 22.69
N MET A 101 16.16 -6.46 23.21
CA MET A 101 15.55 -5.52 24.15
C MET A 101 14.32 -4.84 23.53
N TYR A 102 14.41 -4.45 22.26
CA TYR A 102 13.30 -3.84 21.55
C TYR A 102 12.12 -4.81 21.41
N LYS A 103 12.39 -6.04 20.98
CA LYS A 103 11.40 -7.08 20.70
C LYS A 103 10.68 -7.55 21.97
N GLU A 104 11.42 -7.86 23.02
CA GLU A 104 10.88 -8.50 24.22
C GLU A 104 10.30 -7.48 25.22
N THR A 105 10.83 -6.25 25.23
CA THR A 105 10.51 -5.27 26.29
C THR A 105 9.92 -3.97 25.76
N VAL A 106 10.65 -3.25 24.88
CA VAL A 106 10.27 -1.88 24.50
C VAL A 106 8.99 -1.86 23.69
N LEU A 107 8.95 -2.59 22.57
CA LEU A 107 7.81 -2.56 21.65
C LEU A 107 6.51 -3.07 22.32
N PRO A 108 6.49 -4.23 23.03
CA PRO A 108 5.28 -4.70 23.67
C PRO A 108 4.70 -3.69 24.66
N ARG A 109 5.54 -3.04 25.47
CA ARG A 109 5.10 -2.05 26.47
C ARG A 109 4.62 -0.75 25.84
N VAL A 110 5.24 -0.30 24.76
CA VAL A 110 4.77 0.87 24.00
C VAL A 110 3.41 0.56 23.37
N LEU A 111 3.27 -0.59 22.70
CA LEU A 111 2.02 -1.01 22.07
C LEU A 111 0.90 -1.23 23.07
N GLU A 112 1.19 -1.75 24.26
CA GLU A 112 0.22 -1.84 25.35
C GLU A 112 -0.40 -0.48 25.66
N GLN A 113 0.42 0.57 25.76
CA GLN A 113 -0.08 1.94 25.99
C GLN A 113 -0.87 2.49 24.80
N VAL A 114 -0.46 2.16 23.57
CA VAL A 114 -1.17 2.58 22.35
C VAL A 114 -2.55 1.91 22.29
N VAL A 115 -2.64 0.61 22.49
CA VAL A 115 -3.92 -0.12 22.42
C VAL A 115 -4.85 0.27 23.57
N ASN A 116 -4.32 0.46 24.79
CA ASN A 116 -5.12 0.75 25.97
C ASN A 116 -5.54 2.22 26.11
N CYS A 117 -4.91 3.16 25.39
CA CYS A 117 -5.29 4.57 25.51
C CYS A 117 -6.66 4.88 24.90
N LYS A 118 -7.13 4.06 23.95
CA LYS A 118 -8.47 4.14 23.34
C LYS A 118 -8.83 5.53 22.79
N ASP A 119 -7.83 6.28 22.34
CA ASP A 119 -7.95 7.64 21.80
C ASP A 119 -7.40 7.71 20.38
N ASP A 120 -8.21 8.20 19.44
CA ASP A 120 -7.93 8.13 18.00
C ASP A 120 -6.67 8.89 17.60
N LEU A 121 -6.53 10.13 18.09
CA LEU A 121 -5.37 10.98 17.81
C LEU A 121 -4.09 10.34 18.35
N ALA A 122 -4.15 9.83 19.59
CA ALA A 122 -3.00 9.20 20.22
C ALA A 122 -2.60 7.91 19.54
N GLN A 123 -3.56 7.06 19.19
CA GLN A 123 -3.29 5.80 18.51
C GLN A 123 -2.66 6.00 17.14
N TYR A 124 -3.22 6.90 16.33
CA TYR A 124 -2.68 7.24 15.02
C TYR A 124 -1.24 7.76 15.13
N TYR A 125 -1.04 8.80 15.95
CA TYR A 125 0.27 9.43 16.09
C TYR A 125 1.33 8.49 16.65
N LEU A 126 1.02 7.73 17.70
CA LEU A 126 2.01 6.86 18.34
C LEU A 126 2.41 5.69 17.44
N MET A 127 1.47 5.09 16.70
CA MET A 127 1.80 4.07 15.71
C MET A 127 2.70 4.62 14.61
N ASP A 128 2.38 5.80 14.08
CA ASP A 128 3.20 6.48 13.08
C ASP A 128 4.58 6.85 13.62
N CYS A 129 4.66 7.30 14.87
CA CYS A 129 5.91 7.65 15.54
C CYS A 129 6.80 6.41 15.74
N ILE A 130 6.23 5.25 16.13
CA ILE A 130 6.98 3.98 16.20
C ILE A 130 7.60 3.67 14.83
N ILE A 131 6.78 3.74 13.77
CA ILE A 131 7.23 3.45 12.40
C ILE A 131 8.31 4.42 11.96
N GLN A 132 8.30 5.69 12.37
CA GLN A 132 9.30 6.69 11.96
C GLN A 132 10.60 6.62 12.75
N VAL A 133 10.51 6.36 14.06
CA VAL A 133 11.64 6.53 14.98
C VAL A 133 12.55 5.31 15.04
N PHE A 134 12.00 4.10 15.01
CA PHE A 134 12.81 2.88 15.14
C PHE A 134 13.36 2.39 13.79
N PRO A 135 14.49 1.64 13.76
CA PRO A 135 15.12 1.14 12.53
C PRO A 135 14.27 0.12 11.74
N ASP A 136 14.59 -0.06 10.46
CA ASP A 136 13.89 -0.98 9.55
C ASP A 136 14.02 -2.45 9.96
N GLU A 137 15.23 -2.84 10.39
CA GLU A 137 15.53 -4.19 10.88
C GLU A 137 14.63 -4.56 12.06
N TYR A 138 14.39 -3.60 12.97
CA TYR A 138 13.55 -3.83 14.14
C TYR A 138 12.10 -4.07 13.70
N HIS A 139 11.58 -3.22 12.81
CA HIS A 139 10.23 -3.40 12.25
C HIS A 139 10.06 -4.75 11.55
N LEU A 140 11.06 -5.20 10.80
CA LEU A 140 11.03 -6.48 10.10
C LEU A 140 10.95 -7.64 11.10
N GLN A 141 11.80 -7.65 12.12
CA GLN A 141 11.88 -8.72 13.11
C GLN A 141 10.70 -8.73 14.11
N THR A 142 10.04 -7.58 14.32
CA THR A 142 8.87 -7.45 15.21
C THR A 142 7.55 -7.27 14.46
N LEU A 143 7.51 -7.58 13.16
CA LEU A 143 6.36 -7.32 12.29
C LEU A 143 5.07 -7.93 12.83
N GLU A 144 5.14 -9.14 13.40
CA GLU A 144 4.00 -9.83 13.98
C GLU A 144 3.40 -9.08 15.17
N THR A 145 4.25 -8.64 16.10
CA THR A 145 3.84 -7.88 17.29
C THR A 145 3.24 -6.53 16.91
N LEU A 146 3.88 -5.81 15.98
CA LEU A 146 3.42 -4.51 15.50
C LEU A 146 2.07 -4.62 14.78
N LEU A 147 1.96 -5.54 13.83
CA LEU A 147 0.73 -5.75 13.06
C LEU A 147 -0.40 -6.32 13.92
N GLY A 148 -0.08 -7.10 14.97
CA GLY A 148 -1.05 -7.62 15.93
C GLY A 148 -1.76 -6.54 16.74
N ALA A 149 -1.17 -5.35 16.87
CA ALA A 149 -1.80 -4.21 17.54
C ALA A 149 -2.81 -3.47 16.64
N CYS A 150 -2.62 -3.47 15.31
CA CYS A 150 -3.44 -2.69 14.38
C CYS A 150 -4.95 -3.00 14.45
N PRO A 151 -5.42 -4.27 14.53
CA PRO A 151 -6.84 -4.58 14.67
C PRO A 151 -7.44 -4.18 16.04
N GLN A 152 -6.62 -3.86 17.03
CA GLN A 152 -7.05 -3.52 18.39
C GLN A 152 -7.22 -2.01 18.61
N LEU A 153 -6.83 -1.20 17.61
CA LEU A 153 -7.01 0.24 17.58
C LEU A 153 -8.49 0.59 17.40
N GLN A 154 -8.85 1.84 17.70
CA GLN A 154 -10.21 2.32 17.49
C GLN A 154 -10.57 2.26 15.99
N PRO A 155 -11.81 1.90 15.62
CA PRO A 155 -12.22 1.78 14.23
C PRO A 155 -12.09 3.08 13.40
N THR A 156 -12.09 4.23 14.09
CA THR A 156 -11.97 5.57 13.52
C THR A 156 -10.52 5.99 13.23
N VAL A 157 -9.53 5.23 13.72
CA VAL A 157 -8.10 5.49 13.45
C VAL A 157 -7.79 5.21 11.98
N ASP A 158 -7.03 6.10 11.33
CA ASP A 158 -6.55 5.94 9.96
C ASP A 158 -5.40 4.91 9.88
N VAL A 159 -5.74 3.65 10.18
CA VAL A 159 -4.83 2.50 10.14
C VAL A 159 -4.32 2.26 8.72
N LYS A 160 -5.11 2.63 7.70
CA LYS A 160 -4.71 2.60 6.29
C LYS A 160 -3.40 3.36 6.09
N THR A 161 -3.35 4.62 6.51
CA THR A 161 -2.15 5.46 6.34
C THR A 161 -0.95 4.91 7.14
N VAL A 162 -1.17 4.42 8.35
CA VAL A 162 -0.12 3.80 9.18
C VAL A 162 0.50 2.58 8.48
N LEU A 163 -0.33 1.64 8.02
CA LEU A 163 0.13 0.42 7.35
C LEU A 163 0.76 0.71 5.98
N SER A 164 0.21 1.66 5.21
CA SER A 164 0.82 2.09 3.95
C SER A 164 2.24 2.64 4.17
N ARG A 165 2.44 3.48 5.20
CA ARG A 165 3.78 4.01 5.54
C ARG A 165 4.76 2.92 5.96
N LEU A 166 4.31 1.94 6.75
CA LEU A 166 5.14 0.79 7.11
C LEU A 166 5.56 0.00 5.87
N MET A 167 4.61 -0.33 4.99
CA MET A 167 4.91 -1.07 3.75
C MET A 167 5.82 -0.28 2.81
N ASP A 168 5.61 1.02 2.66
CA ASP A 168 6.48 1.88 1.83
C ASP A 168 7.91 1.93 2.40
N ARG A 169 8.03 2.06 3.73
CA ARG A 169 9.32 2.07 4.42
C ARG A 169 10.06 0.75 4.24
N LEU A 170 9.42 -0.39 4.49
CA LEU A 170 10.00 -1.72 4.27
C LEU A 170 10.32 -1.99 2.79
N SER A 171 9.48 -1.49 1.87
CA SER A 171 9.73 -1.57 0.44
C SER A 171 10.97 -0.80 0.01
N ASN A 172 11.23 0.35 0.62
CA ASN A 172 12.43 1.14 0.36
C ASN A 172 13.67 0.51 0.99
N TYR A 173 13.53 -0.12 2.17
CA TYR A 173 14.60 -0.89 2.81
C TYR A 173 15.05 -2.05 1.92
N ALA A 174 14.11 -2.86 1.43
CA ALA A 174 14.38 -3.94 0.49
C ALA A 174 15.01 -3.47 -0.84
N ALA A 175 14.66 -2.27 -1.31
CA ALA A 175 15.26 -1.69 -2.51
C ALA A 175 16.69 -1.15 -2.29
N SER A 176 17.01 -0.76 -1.05
CA SER A 176 18.30 -0.15 -0.71
C SER A 176 19.38 -1.18 -0.41
N SER A 177 19.00 -2.37 0.06
CA SER A 177 19.92 -3.47 0.35
C SER A 177 19.34 -4.78 -0.18
N ALA A 178 19.98 -5.38 -1.18
CA ALA A 178 19.54 -6.68 -1.69
C ALA A 178 19.81 -7.82 -0.69
N ASP A 179 20.78 -7.61 0.22
CA ASP A 179 21.22 -8.61 1.20
C ASP A 179 20.17 -8.90 2.28
N VAL A 180 19.18 -8.00 2.46
CA VAL A 180 18.11 -8.17 3.45
C VAL A 180 16.90 -8.92 2.88
N LEU A 181 16.82 -9.13 1.56
CA LEU A 181 15.70 -9.87 0.93
C LEU A 181 15.47 -11.28 1.50
N PRO A 182 16.51 -12.07 1.84
CA PRO A 182 16.32 -13.36 2.50
C PRO A 182 15.63 -13.25 3.87
N GLU A 183 15.85 -12.17 4.61
CA GLU A 183 15.21 -11.95 5.92
C GLU A 183 13.71 -11.73 5.77
N PHE A 184 13.28 -11.01 4.72
CA PHE A 184 11.86 -10.84 4.42
C PHE A 184 11.14 -12.16 4.15
N LEU A 185 11.82 -13.10 3.47
CA LEU A 185 11.31 -14.45 3.26
C LEU A 185 11.27 -15.24 4.57
N GLN A 186 12.33 -15.17 5.38
CA GLN A 186 12.43 -15.88 6.65
C GLN A 186 11.33 -15.45 7.64
N VAL A 187 11.00 -14.17 7.69
CA VAL A 187 9.95 -13.64 8.58
C VAL A 187 8.56 -13.77 7.95
N GLU A 188 8.45 -14.30 6.72
CA GLU A 188 7.20 -14.41 5.97
C GLU A 188 6.44 -13.08 5.89
N ALA A 189 7.17 -11.99 5.58
CA ALA A 189 6.66 -10.62 5.70
C ALA A 189 5.36 -10.39 4.89
N PHE A 190 5.28 -10.94 3.68
CA PHE A 190 4.07 -10.88 2.86
C PHE A 190 2.86 -11.52 3.56
N SER A 191 3.00 -12.73 4.08
CA SER A 191 1.92 -13.46 4.76
C SER A 191 1.44 -12.70 5.99
N LYS A 192 2.37 -12.15 6.80
CA LYS A 192 2.03 -11.35 7.98
C LYS A 192 1.29 -10.07 7.62
N LEU A 193 1.77 -9.32 6.62
CA LEU A 193 1.12 -8.10 6.12
C LEU A 193 -0.27 -8.38 5.53
N SER A 194 -0.38 -9.41 4.68
CA SER A 194 -1.65 -9.81 4.05
C SER A 194 -2.70 -10.19 5.10
N ASN A 195 -2.31 -11.01 6.08
CA ASN A 195 -3.19 -11.41 7.18
C ASN A 195 -3.60 -10.22 8.05
N ALA A 196 -2.67 -9.30 8.34
CA ALA A 196 -2.96 -8.11 9.13
C ALA A 196 -3.94 -7.17 8.43
N ILE A 197 -3.75 -6.92 7.13
CA ILE A 197 -4.67 -6.12 6.33
C ILE A 197 -6.07 -6.75 6.34
N GLY A 198 -6.19 -8.07 6.17
CA GLY A 198 -7.46 -8.79 6.28
C GLY A 198 -8.15 -8.54 7.63
N LYS A 199 -7.42 -8.75 8.74
CA LYS A 199 -7.94 -8.51 10.10
C LYS A 199 -8.35 -7.06 10.35
N VAL A 200 -7.59 -6.09 9.83
CA VAL A 200 -7.90 -4.65 9.97
C VAL A 200 -9.17 -4.30 9.19
N ILE A 201 -9.33 -4.80 7.96
CA ILE A 201 -10.53 -4.58 7.15
C ILE A 201 -11.76 -5.22 7.81
N GLU A 202 -11.60 -6.38 8.45
CA GLU A 202 -12.68 -7.04 9.21
C GLU A 202 -13.03 -6.29 10.50
N ALA A 203 -12.04 -5.76 11.22
CA ALA A 203 -12.25 -5.00 12.46
C ALA A 203 -12.87 -3.61 12.20
N GLN A 204 -12.58 -2.98 11.07
CA GLN A 204 -13.12 -1.67 10.69
C GLN A 204 -14.32 -1.83 9.74
N LEU A 205 -15.51 -2.12 10.31
CA LEU A 205 -16.74 -2.34 9.55
C LEU A 205 -17.10 -1.19 8.59
N ASP A 206 -16.82 0.06 8.98
CA ASP A 206 -17.12 1.26 8.20
C ASP A 206 -15.95 1.72 7.31
N MET A 207 -14.93 0.88 7.09
CA MET A 207 -13.79 1.26 6.24
C MET A 207 -14.27 1.53 4.80
N PRO A 208 -14.02 2.74 4.25
CA PRO A 208 -14.35 3.07 2.87
C PRO A 208 -13.62 2.15 1.89
N ALA A 209 -14.24 1.86 0.74
CA ALA A 209 -13.64 1.06 -0.32
C ALA A 209 -12.25 1.57 -0.73
N VAL A 210 -12.08 2.89 -0.85
CA VAL A 210 -10.79 3.54 -1.12
C VAL A 210 -9.72 3.08 -0.13
N GLY A 211 -10.05 2.99 1.16
CA GLY A 211 -9.11 2.60 2.20
C GLY A 211 -8.61 1.16 2.04
N ALA A 212 -9.54 0.22 1.83
CA ALA A 212 -9.19 -1.17 1.61
C ALA A 212 -8.35 -1.35 0.33
N ILE A 213 -8.73 -0.69 -0.77
CA ILE A 213 -8.01 -0.79 -2.04
C ILE A 213 -6.61 -0.15 -1.91
N THR A 214 -6.47 0.98 -1.21
CA THR A 214 -5.14 1.57 -0.93
C THR A 214 -4.23 0.62 -0.17
N LEU A 215 -4.75 -0.13 0.81
CA LEU A 215 -3.96 -1.14 1.51
C LEU A 215 -3.50 -2.25 0.55
N TYR A 216 -4.36 -2.70 -0.36
CA TYR A 216 -3.98 -3.67 -1.39
C TYR A 216 -2.96 -3.11 -2.38
N VAL A 217 -3.06 -1.83 -2.78
CA VAL A 217 -2.04 -1.17 -3.62
C VAL A 217 -0.69 -1.12 -2.91
N SER A 218 -0.65 -0.74 -1.63
CA SER A 218 0.58 -0.72 -0.84
C SER A 218 1.17 -2.14 -0.70
N LEU A 219 0.34 -3.15 -0.44
CA LEU A 219 0.78 -4.55 -0.34
C LEU A 219 1.31 -5.09 -1.67
N LEU A 220 0.64 -4.76 -2.78
CA LEU A 220 1.09 -5.12 -4.12
C LEU A 220 2.43 -4.48 -4.46
N THR A 221 2.57 -3.18 -4.18
CA THR A 221 3.81 -2.43 -4.41
C THR A 221 4.97 -3.02 -3.60
N PHE A 222 4.72 -3.38 -2.34
CA PHE A 222 5.67 -4.11 -1.50
C PHE A 222 6.04 -5.46 -2.13
N THR A 223 5.04 -6.26 -2.52
CA THR A 223 5.24 -7.59 -3.10
C THR A 223 6.08 -7.53 -4.39
N LEU A 224 5.78 -6.59 -5.28
CA LEU A 224 6.50 -6.39 -6.53
C LEU A 224 7.96 -5.97 -6.33
N ARG A 225 8.29 -5.35 -5.19
CA ARG A 225 9.67 -4.95 -4.86
C ARG A 225 10.45 -6.05 -4.15
N VAL A 226 9.83 -6.72 -3.17
CA VAL A 226 10.50 -7.71 -2.32
C VAL A 226 10.50 -9.10 -2.96
N HIS A 227 9.44 -9.45 -3.68
CA HIS A 227 9.24 -10.77 -4.29
C HIS A 227 8.77 -10.65 -5.75
N PRO A 228 9.61 -10.10 -6.67
CA PRO A 228 9.21 -9.90 -8.06
C PRO A 228 8.79 -11.21 -8.75
N ASP A 229 9.44 -12.33 -8.42
CA ASP A 229 9.20 -13.63 -9.08
C ASP A 229 7.96 -14.37 -8.55
N ARG A 230 7.35 -13.91 -7.44
CA ARG A 230 6.21 -14.57 -6.78
C ARG A 230 4.88 -14.07 -7.34
N LEU A 231 4.55 -14.51 -8.55
CA LEU A 231 3.27 -14.21 -9.21
C LEU A 231 2.04 -14.68 -8.39
N ASP A 232 2.20 -15.72 -7.58
CA ASP A 232 1.17 -16.21 -6.67
C ASP A 232 0.76 -15.17 -5.62
N HIS A 233 1.73 -14.43 -5.06
CA HIS A 233 1.45 -13.36 -4.11
C HIS A 233 0.73 -12.18 -4.78
N VAL A 234 1.17 -11.80 -5.99
CA VAL A 234 0.53 -10.77 -6.80
C VAL A 234 -0.93 -11.15 -7.09
N ASP A 235 -1.18 -12.38 -7.55
CA ASP A 235 -2.54 -12.85 -7.84
C ASP A 235 -3.40 -12.96 -6.58
N GLN A 236 -2.83 -13.29 -5.43
CA GLN A 236 -3.52 -13.31 -4.15
C GLN A 236 -4.01 -11.91 -3.74
N VAL A 237 -3.19 -10.87 -3.93
CA VAL A 237 -3.58 -9.48 -3.64
C VAL A 237 -4.70 -9.03 -4.58
N LEU A 238 -4.59 -9.32 -5.87
CA LEU A 238 -5.67 -9.05 -6.84
C LEU A 238 -6.95 -9.80 -6.45
N GLY A 239 -6.87 -11.07 -6.07
CA GLY A 239 -8.01 -11.86 -5.60
C GLY A 239 -8.66 -11.30 -4.33
N ALA A 240 -7.87 -10.78 -3.39
CA ALA A 240 -8.39 -10.08 -2.21
C ALA A 240 -9.13 -8.79 -2.58
N CYS A 241 -8.64 -8.06 -3.59
CA CYS A 241 -9.32 -6.89 -4.15
C CYS A 241 -10.66 -7.29 -4.80
N VAL A 242 -10.68 -8.33 -5.63
CA VAL A 242 -11.93 -8.85 -6.24
C VAL A 242 -12.97 -9.18 -5.19
N LYS A 243 -12.60 -9.89 -4.11
CA LYS A 243 -13.53 -10.20 -3.01
C LYS A 243 -14.10 -8.95 -2.33
N LYS A 244 -13.33 -7.87 -2.25
CA LYS A 244 -13.81 -6.61 -1.68
C LYS A 244 -14.73 -5.88 -2.66
N LEU A 245 -14.38 -5.85 -3.94
CA LEU A 245 -15.17 -5.23 -5.01
C LEU A 245 -16.49 -5.96 -5.28
N SER A 246 -16.53 -7.29 -5.16
CA SER A 246 -17.76 -8.07 -5.35
C SER A 246 -18.84 -7.75 -4.30
N ASN A 247 -18.45 -7.24 -3.14
CA ASN A 247 -19.37 -6.78 -2.10
C ASN A 247 -19.90 -5.36 -2.35
N ILE A 248 -19.39 -4.67 -3.38
CA ILE A 248 -19.75 -3.30 -3.73
C ILE A 248 -20.50 -3.34 -5.08
N PRO A 249 -21.81 -3.06 -5.11
CA PRO A 249 -22.61 -3.21 -6.32
C PRO A 249 -22.19 -2.27 -7.46
N LYS A 250 -21.68 -1.07 -7.13
CA LYS A 250 -21.10 -0.14 -8.10
C LYS A 250 -20.09 0.78 -7.40
N LEU A 251 -18.87 0.85 -7.94
CA LEU A 251 -17.82 1.70 -7.39
C LEU A 251 -17.93 3.12 -7.98
N GLU A 252 -18.55 4.03 -7.24
CA GLU A 252 -18.75 5.42 -7.70
C GLU A 252 -17.69 6.40 -7.17
N ASP A 253 -16.92 6.03 -6.13
CA ASP A 253 -15.87 6.91 -5.59
C ASP A 253 -14.68 7.00 -6.58
N SER A 254 -14.52 8.17 -7.21
CA SER A 254 -13.42 8.47 -8.12
C SER A 254 -12.03 8.19 -7.51
N ARG A 255 -11.86 8.37 -6.19
CA ARG A 255 -10.59 8.06 -5.51
C ARG A 255 -10.37 6.56 -5.44
N ALA A 256 -11.41 5.77 -5.23
CA ALA A 256 -11.30 4.31 -5.23
C ALA A 256 -10.95 3.81 -6.62
N MET A 257 -11.59 4.35 -7.66
CA MET A 257 -11.30 4.04 -9.05
C MET A 257 -9.83 4.32 -9.40
N LYS A 258 -9.30 5.49 -8.98
CA LYS A 258 -7.86 5.80 -9.13
C LYS A 258 -6.95 4.78 -8.44
N GLN A 259 -7.35 4.25 -7.29
CA GLN A 259 -6.60 3.21 -6.60
C GLN A 259 -6.68 1.85 -7.32
N VAL A 260 -7.82 1.49 -7.91
CA VAL A 260 -7.92 0.27 -8.73
C VAL A 260 -7.05 0.39 -9.99
N VAL A 261 -7.05 1.56 -10.63
CA VAL A 261 -6.14 1.84 -11.76
C VAL A 261 -4.69 1.67 -11.31
N ALA A 262 -4.28 2.27 -10.19
CA ALA A 262 -2.93 2.11 -9.65
C ALA A 262 -2.59 0.63 -9.34
N LEU A 263 -3.55 -0.13 -8.82
CA LEU A 263 -3.40 -1.57 -8.54
C LEU A 263 -3.09 -2.37 -9.82
N LEU A 264 -3.80 -2.08 -10.90
CA LEU A 264 -3.62 -2.79 -12.18
C LEU A 264 -2.40 -2.30 -12.96
N SER A 265 -2.02 -1.03 -12.84
CA SER A 265 -0.83 -0.48 -13.49
C SER A 265 0.47 -0.98 -12.87
N ALA A 266 0.52 -1.20 -11.55
CA ALA A 266 1.77 -1.54 -10.86
C ALA A 266 2.47 -2.81 -11.40
N PRO A 267 1.78 -3.94 -11.67
CA PRO A 267 2.41 -5.11 -12.31
C PRO A 267 2.90 -4.81 -13.73
N LEU A 268 2.14 -4.03 -14.51
CA LEU A 268 2.49 -3.68 -15.89
C LEU A 268 3.75 -2.82 -15.97
N GLU A 269 3.99 -1.98 -14.96
CA GLU A 269 5.19 -1.14 -14.88
C GLU A 269 6.42 -1.92 -14.39
N LYS A 270 6.21 -2.93 -13.53
CA LYS A 270 7.31 -3.68 -12.92
C LYS A 270 7.83 -4.81 -13.80
N TYR A 271 6.93 -5.55 -14.46
CA TYR A 271 7.32 -6.70 -15.27
C TYR A 271 7.78 -6.28 -16.67
N ASN A 272 8.96 -6.75 -17.07
CA ASN A 272 9.46 -6.57 -18.45
C ASN A 272 8.61 -7.34 -19.45
N ASP A 273 8.17 -8.55 -19.08
CA ASP A 273 7.22 -9.33 -19.86
C ASP A 273 5.80 -9.06 -19.37
N ILE A 274 5.10 -8.15 -20.04
CA ILE A 274 3.72 -7.77 -19.66
C ILE A 274 2.76 -8.96 -19.73
N VAL A 275 3.09 -9.95 -20.55
CA VAL A 275 2.30 -11.17 -20.63
C VAL A 275 2.17 -11.85 -19.28
N THR A 276 3.21 -11.84 -18.43
CA THR A 276 3.15 -12.48 -17.11
C THR A 276 2.06 -11.86 -16.25
N ALA A 277 1.95 -10.52 -16.27
CA ALA A 277 0.88 -9.79 -15.59
C ALA A 277 -0.50 -10.10 -16.18
N LEU A 278 -0.61 -10.20 -17.51
CA LEU A 278 -1.87 -10.49 -18.19
C LEU A 278 -2.35 -11.94 -17.98
N THR A 279 -1.44 -12.86 -17.65
CA THR A 279 -1.79 -14.26 -17.33
C THR A 279 -2.28 -14.46 -15.88
N LEU A 280 -2.26 -13.43 -15.04
CA LEU A 280 -2.77 -13.51 -13.67
C LEU A 280 -4.28 -13.75 -13.66
N SER A 281 -4.72 -14.76 -12.92
CA SER A 281 -6.10 -15.24 -12.97
C SER A 281 -7.13 -14.21 -12.48
N ASN A 282 -6.74 -13.35 -11.53
CA ASN A 282 -7.61 -12.33 -10.96
C ASN A 282 -7.47 -10.97 -11.65
N TYR A 283 -6.51 -10.77 -12.55
CA TYR A 283 -6.36 -9.48 -13.26
C TYR A 283 -7.60 -9.15 -14.13
N PRO A 284 -8.10 -10.05 -15.01
CA PRO A 284 -9.32 -9.81 -15.76
C PRO A 284 -10.54 -9.58 -14.85
N ARG A 285 -10.61 -10.32 -13.73
CA ARG A 285 -11.71 -10.22 -12.76
C ARG A 285 -11.80 -8.85 -12.10
N VAL A 286 -10.66 -8.19 -11.87
CA VAL A 286 -10.67 -6.80 -11.38
C VAL A 286 -11.18 -5.85 -12.44
N MET A 287 -10.81 -6.05 -13.72
CA MET A 287 -11.29 -5.22 -14.83
C MET A 287 -12.81 -5.32 -15.05
N ASP A 288 -13.40 -6.50 -14.80
CA ASP A 288 -14.85 -6.72 -14.89
C ASP A 288 -15.67 -5.83 -13.93
N HIS A 289 -15.05 -5.31 -12.86
CA HIS A 289 -15.70 -4.40 -11.91
C HIS A 289 -15.57 -2.91 -12.28
N LEU A 290 -14.83 -2.58 -13.34
CA LEU A 290 -14.61 -1.19 -13.78
C LEU A 290 -15.77 -0.70 -14.66
N ASP A 291 -16.06 0.60 -14.59
CA ASP A 291 -16.95 1.25 -15.55
C ASP A 291 -16.30 1.31 -16.95
N ILE A 292 -17.11 1.64 -17.97
CA ILE A 292 -16.67 1.67 -19.37
C ILE A 292 -15.50 2.64 -19.56
N GLY A 293 -15.55 3.81 -18.94
CA GLY A 293 -14.49 4.82 -19.06
C GLY A 293 -13.18 4.33 -18.49
N THR A 294 -13.18 3.79 -17.26
CA THR A 294 -11.96 3.27 -16.65
C THR A 294 -11.44 2.02 -17.35
N ASN A 295 -12.31 1.16 -17.89
CA ASN A 295 -11.89 0.02 -18.71
C ASN A 295 -11.12 0.47 -19.97
N LYS A 296 -11.59 1.52 -20.67
CA LYS A 296 -10.86 2.10 -21.80
C LYS A 296 -9.51 2.69 -21.39
N LEU A 297 -9.47 3.44 -20.28
CA LEU A 297 -8.23 3.97 -19.75
C LEU A 297 -7.22 2.87 -19.44
N MET A 298 -7.64 1.80 -18.77
CA MET A 298 -6.77 0.66 -18.47
C MET A 298 -6.32 -0.09 -19.73
N ALA A 299 -7.21 -0.26 -20.71
CA ALA A 299 -6.85 -0.85 -22.00
C ALA A 299 -5.76 -0.03 -22.71
N MET A 300 -5.84 1.30 -22.65
CA MET A 300 -4.79 2.18 -23.18
C MET A 300 -3.47 2.04 -22.42
N VAL A 301 -3.50 1.95 -21.08
CA VAL A 301 -2.31 1.72 -20.26
C VAL A 301 -1.64 0.38 -20.62
N ILE A 302 -2.41 -0.68 -20.84
CA ILE A 302 -1.90 -1.98 -21.28
C ILE A 302 -1.18 -1.85 -22.64
N ILE A 303 -1.82 -1.21 -23.62
CA ILE A 303 -1.23 -1.01 -24.96
C ILE A 303 0.06 -0.19 -24.88
N GLN A 304 0.03 0.93 -24.15
CA GLN A 304 1.21 1.79 -23.96
C GLN A 304 2.35 1.05 -23.28
N SER A 305 2.06 0.20 -22.28
CA SER A 305 3.07 -0.62 -21.63
C SER A 305 3.70 -1.61 -22.62
N ILE A 306 2.88 -2.31 -23.42
CA ILE A 306 3.36 -3.28 -24.43
C ILE A 306 4.28 -2.59 -25.44
N MET A 307 3.89 -1.40 -25.88
CA MET A 307 4.69 -0.58 -26.80
C MET A 307 6.00 -0.11 -26.17
N LYS A 308 5.98 0.32 -24.91
CA LYS A 308 7.17 0.82 -24.21
C LYS A 308 8.24 -0.27 -24.04
N ASN A 309 7.81 -1.49 -23.72
CA ASN A 309 8.70 -2.62 -23.45
C ASN A 309 9.05 -3.44 -24.71
N ASN A 310 8.47 -3.11 -25.87
CA ASN A 310 8.54 -3.92 -27.10
C ASN A 310 8.24 -5.42 -26.83
N SER A 311 7.29 -5.70 -25.93
CA SER A 311 6.96 -7.07 -25.56
C SER A 311 6.24 -7.77 -26.71
N CYS A 312 6.89 -8.75 -27.35
CA CYS A 312 6.30 -9.53 -28.42
C CYS A 312 5.32 -10.56 -27.84
N ILE A 313 4.02 -10.40 -28.12
CA ILE A 313 3.00 -11.39 -27.79
C ILE A 313 2.91 -12.38 -28.94
N SER A 314 3.53 -13.55 -28.75
CA SER A 314 3.78 -14.51 -29.84
C SER A 314 2.82 -15.71 -29.88
N THR A 315 1.90 -15.90 -28.93
CA THR A 315 1.00 -17.08 -28.95
C THR A 315 -0.46 -16.67 -29.07
N ALA A 316 -1.24 -17.43 -29.83
CA ALA A 316 -2.67 -17.21 -30.05
C ALA A 316 -3.47 -17.05 -28.75
N ASP A 317 -3.23 -17.90 -27.75
CA ASP A 317 -3.95 -17.86 -26.47
C ASP A 317 -3.75 -16.53 -25.71
N LYS A 318 -2.50 -16.03 -25.70
CA LYS A 318 -2.16 -14.74 -25.08
C LYS A 318 -2.78 -13.57 -25.84
N VAL A 319 -2.87 -13.66 -27.16
CA VAL A 319 -3.53 -12.64 -27.98
C VAL A 319 -5.04 -12.63 -27.69
N GLU A 320 -5.69 -13.78 -27.55
CA GLU A 320 -7.12 -13.83 -27.20
C GLU A 320 -7.37 -13.14 -25.85
N VAL A 321 -6.56 -13.44 -24.82
CA VAL A 321 -6.67 -12.79 -23.50
C VAL A 321 -6.47 -11.27 -23.59
N LEU A 322 -5.45 -10.82 -24.34
CA LEU A 322 -5.22 -9.39 -24.54
C LEU A 322 -6.43 -8.71 -25.20
N PHE A 323 -6.97 -9.30 -26.26
CA PHE A 323 -8.10 -8.73 -27.01
C PHE A 323 -9.39 -8.70 -26.20
N GLU A 324 -9.60 -9.66 -25.29
CA GLU A 324 -10.69 -9.60 -24.31
C GLU A 324 -10.52 -8.45 -23.31
N LEU A 325 -9.29 -8.14 -22.88
CA LEU A 325 -9.02 -7.03 -21.96
C LEU A 325 -9.18 -5.65 -22.64
N ILE A 326 -8.87 -5.55 -23.93
CA ILE A 326 -9.01 -4.30 -24.70
C ILE A 326 -10.34 -4.22 -25.48
N LYS A 327 -11.30 -5.12 -25.23
CA LYS A 327 -12.56 -5.20 -25.97
C LYS A 327 -13.34 -3.88 -25.99
N GLY A 328 -13.22 -3.06 -24.94
CA GLY A 328 -13.85 -1.74 -24.87
C GLY A 328 -13.34 -0.75 -25.93
N LEU A 329 -12.08 -0.91 -26.37
CA LEU A 329 -11.48 -0.11 -27.46
C LEU A 329 -11.80 -0.68 -28.84
N ILE A 330 -12.18 -1.96 -28.93
CA ILE A 330 -12.41 -2.64 -30.22
C ILE A 330 -13.90 -2.71 -30.57
N LYS A 331 -14.79 -2.92 -29.61
CA LYS A 331 -16.23 -3.07 -29.82
C LYS A 331 -17.01 -1.88 -29.25
N ASP A 332 -18.06 -1.46 -29.95
CA ASP A 332 -19.06 -0.55 -29.40
C ASP A 332 -19.83 -1.27 -28.28
N ILE A 333 -19.77 -0.72 -27.06
CA ILE A 333 -20.50 -1.26 -25.92
C ILE A 333 -21.90 -0.65 -25.95
N ASP A 334 -22.93 -1.49 -25.94
CA ASP A 334 -24.33 -1.06 -25.94
C ASP A 334 -24.59 -0.14 -24.73
N GLY A 335 -25.00 1.11 -25.00
CA GLY A 335 -25.33 2.12 -23.98
C GLY A 335 -24.22 3.13 -23.65
N ALA A 336 -23.08 3.11 -24.33
CA ALA A 336 -22.15 4.24 -24.32
C ALA A 336 -22.64 5.30 -25.30
N ASP A 337 -22.93 6.53 -24.82
CA ASP A 337 -23.16 7.66 -25.71
C ASP A 337 -21.89 7.91 -26.54
N VAL A 338 -21.94 7.49 -27.79
CA VAL A 338 -20.86 7.65 -28.79
C VAL A 338 -20.67 9.13 -29.16
N ASP A 339 -21.59 10.00 -28.72
CA ASP A 339 -21.69 11.41 -29.11
C ASP A 339 -20.97 12.38 -28.14
N GLU A 340 -20.35 11.91 -27.05
CA GLU A 340 -19.58 12.76 -26.10
C GLU A 340 -18.05 12.56 -26.14
N LEU A 341 -17.51 11.71 -27.01
CA LEU A 341 -16.06 11.52 -27.14
C LEU A 341 -15.46 12.56 -28.08
N ASP A 342 -14.38 13.23 -27.66
CA ASP A 342 -13.56 14.06 -28.53
C ASP A 342 -13.07 13.22 -29.73
N GLU A 343 -13.25 13.73 -30.94
CA GLU A 343 -12.81 13.03 -32.15
C GLU A 343 -11.29 12.78 -32.13
N GLU A 344 -10.52 13.65 -31.49
CA GLU A 344 -9.08 13.48 -31.33
C GLU A 344 -8.75 12.29 -30.41
N ASP A 345 -9.40 12.20 -29.24
CA ASP A 345 -9.21 11.11 -28.28
C ASP A 345 -9.59 9.77 -28.90
N PHE A 346 -10.74 9.70 -29.59
CA PHE A 346 -11.17 8.49 -30.28
C PHE A 346 -10.15 8.06 -31.34
N LYS A 347 -9.60 9.01 -32.09
CA LYS A 347 -8.58 8.71 -33.10
C LYS A 347 -7.28 8.22 -32.46
N GLU A 348 -6.88 8.76 -31.32
CA GLU A 348 -5.71 8.29 -30.57
C GLU A 348 -5.90 6.87 -30.04
N GLU A 349 -7.07 6.55 -29.50
CA GLU A 349 -7.44 5.20 -29.08
C GLU A 349 -7.30 4.21 -30.24
N GLN A 350 -7.93 4.50 -31.39
CA GLN A 350 -7.92 3.60 -32.55
C GLN A 350 -6.52 3.46 -33.19
N ASN A 351 -5.72 4.54 -33.19
CA ASN A 351 -4.33 4.48 -33.64
C ASN A 351 -3.48 3.59 -32.73
N SER A 352 -3.74 3.59 -31.43
CA SER A 352 -3.02 2.75 -30.47
C SER A 352 -3.34 1.27 -30.68
N VAL A 353 -4.62 0.93 -30.94
CA VAL A 353 -5.02 -0.44 -31.33
C VAL A 353 -4.36 -0.85 -32.65
N ALA A 354 -4.31 0.03 -33.65
CA ALA A 354 -3.65 -0.26 -34.93
C ALA A 354 -2.15 -0.53 -34.75
N ARG A 355 -1.47 0.24 -33.89
CA ARG A 355 -0.05 -0.01 -33.56
C ARG A 355 0.15 -1.34 -32.84
N LEU A 356 -0.74 -1.69 -31.92
CA LEU A 356 -0.69 -2.99 -31.24
C LEU A 356 -0.75 -4.14 -32.25
N ILE A 357 -1.64 -4.08 -33.25
CA ILE A 357 -1.76 -5.13 -34.28
C ILE A 357 -0.44 -5.32 -35.05
N HIS A 358 0.33 -4.26 -35.28
CA HIS A 358 1.64 -4.35 -35.93
C HIS A 358 2.75 -4.95 -35.05
N MET A 359 2.57 -4.95 -33.73
CA MET A 359 3.51 -5.54 -32.77
C MET A 359 3.33 -7.06 -32.62
N LEU A 360 2.18 -7.60 -33.03
CA LEU A 360 1.91 -9.03 -32.98
C LEU A 360 2.69 -9.73 -34.09
N TYR A 361 3.59 -10.63 -33.69
CA TYR A 361 4.42 -11.39 -34.62
C TYR A 361 4.84 -12.73 -34.00
N ASN A 362 4.88 -13.76 -34.83
CA ASN A 362 5.49 -15.05 -34.52
C ASN A 362 6.23 -15.56 -35.78
N ASP A 363 7.43 -16.11 -35.60
CA ASP A 363 8.24 -16.72 -36.66
C ASP A 363 7.58 -17.97 -37.26
N GLU A 364 6.73 -18.66 -36.48
CA GLU A 364 6.00 -19.84 -36.92
C GLU A 364 4.74 -19.45 -37.71
N PRO A 365 4.64 -19.80 -39.01
CA PRO A 365 3.58 -19.32 -39.89
C PRO A 365 2.19 -19.83 -39.47
N GLU A 366 2.11 -21.04 -38.92
CA GLU A 366 0.85 -21.61 -38.43
C GLU A 366 0.32 -20.83 -37.22
N GLU A 367 1.19 -20.48 -36.29
CA GLU A 367 0.83 -19.73 -35.09
C GLU A 367 0.51 -18.27 -35.43
N MET A 368 1.27 -17.67 -36.34
CA MET A 368 0.98 -16.32 -36.86
C MET A 368 -0.37 -16.26 -37.58
N LEU A 369 -0.75 -17.30 -38.33
CA LEU A 369 -2.07 -17.39 -38.96
C LEU A 369 -3.20 -17.49 -37.91
N LYS A 370 -3.01 -18.26 -36.83
CA LYS A 370 -3.97 -18.29 -35.71
C LYS A 370 -4.13 -16.92 -35.06
N ILE A 371 -3.02 -16.21 -34.83
CA ILE A 371 -3.03 -14.84 -34.30
C ILE A 371 -3.85 -13.92 -35.22
N ILE A 372 -3.60 -13.93 -36.53
CA ILE A 372 -4.34 -13.12 -37.50
C ILE A 372 -5.83 -13.46 -37.49
N CYS A 373 -6.20 -14.74 -37.40
CA CYS A 373 -7.59 -15.17 -37.30
C CYS A 373 -8.27 -14.62 -36.04
N ILE A 374 -7.59 -14.63 -34.89
CA ILE A 374 -8.08 -14.06 -33.63
C ILE A 374 -8.27 -12.54 -33.76
N VAL A 375 -7.25 -11.83 -34.24
CA VAL A 375 -7.32 -10.38 -34.42
C VAL A 375 -8.46 -10.01 -35.38
N ARG A 376 -8.62 -10.76 -36.48
CA ARG A 376 -9.75 -10.60 -37.41
C ARG A 376 -11.09 -10.80 -36.71
N LYS A 377 -11.24 -11.86 -35.92
CA LYS A 377 -12.48 -12.18 -35.20
C LYS A 377 -12.92 -11.01 -34.32
N HIS A 378 -12.00 -10.40 -33.56
CA HIS A 378 -12.32 -9.29 -32.66
C HIS A 378 -12.51 -7.96 -33.39
N THR A 379 -11.65 -7.63 -34.36
CA THR A 379 -11.70 -6.35 -35.09
C THR A 379 -12.94 -6.19 -35.97
N MET A 380 -13.44 -7.28 -36.56
CA MET A 380 -14.62 -7.24 -37.44
C MET A 380 -15.92 -6.85 -36.71
N VAL A 381 -15.93 -6.90 -35.37
CA VAL A 381 -17.10 -6.55 -34.53
C VAL A 381 -17.11 -5.06 -34.16
N GLY A 382 -16.08 -4.29 -34.53
CA GLY A 382 -15.89 -2.91 -34.08
C GLY A 382 -16.69 -1.81 -34.77
N GLY A 383 -17.56 -2.17 -35.72
CA GLY A 383 -18.45 -1.20 -36.39
C GLY A 383 -17.76 -0.25 -37.39
N PRO A 384 -18.54 0.57 -38.11
CA PRO A 384 -18.06 1.32 -39.27
C PRO A 384 -17.06 2.43 -38.95
N LYS A 385 -17.06 2.98 -37.72
CA LYS A 385 -16.14 4.05 -37.30
C LYS A 385 -14.73 3.54 -36.98
N ARG A 386 -14.59 2.31 -36.45
CA ARG A 386 -13.31 1.73 -36.00
C ARG A 386 -12.60 0.90 -37.08
N LEU A 387 -13.37 0.26 -37.97
CA LEU A 387 -12.84 -0.57 -39.05
C LEU A 387 -11.80 0.14 -39.96
N PRO A 388 -11.97 1.43 -40.35
CA PRO A 388 -10.98 2.11 -41.21
C PRO A 388 -9.56 2.13 -40.63
N PHE A 389 -9.43 2.18 -39.30
CA PHE A 389 -8.14 2.23 -38.59
C PHE A 389 -7.52 0.85 -38.40
N THR A 390 -8.34 -0.13 -38.00
CA THR A 390 -7.86 -1.46 -37.56
C THR A 390 -7.76 -2.48 -38.68
N VAL A 391 -8.57 -2.36 -39.75
CA VAL A 391 -8.52 -3.31 -40.88
C VAL A 391 -7.26 -3.11 -41.70
N SER A 392 -6.84 -1.87 -41.91
CA SER A 392 -5.62 -1.56 -42.67
C SER A 392 -4.39 -2.18 -42.00
N SER A 393 -4.26 -2.05 -40.67
CA SER A 393 -3.16 -2.65 -39.90
C SER A 393 -3.21 -4.18 -39.91
N LEU A 394 -4.39 -4.78 -39.85
CA LEU A 394 -4.57 -6.23 -40.01
C LEU A 394 -4.11 -6.73 -41.38
N VAL A 395 -4.49 -6.05 -42.47
CA VAL A 395 -4.07 -6.42 -43.84
C VAL A 395 -2.56 -6.35 -43.97
N PHE A 396 -1.93 -5.28 -43.48
CA PHE A 396 -0.48 -5.16 -43.50
C PHE A 396 0.22 -6.23 -42.66
N SER A 397 -0.35 -6.61 -41.51
CA SER A 397 0.17 -7.71 -40.69
C SER A 397 0.05 -9.06 -41.41
N ALA A 398 -1.06 -9.30 -42.11
CA ALA A 398 -1.26 -10.51 -42.91
C ALA A 398 -0.33 -10.60 -44.12
N LEU A 399 0.06 -9.47 -44.72
CA LEU A 399 1.05 -9.42 -45.82
C LEU A 399 2.50 -9.69 -45.37
N ARG A 400 2.78 -9.68 -44.06
CA ARG A 400 4.10 -10.01 -43.50
C ARG A 400 4.32 -11.51 -43.29
N VAL A 401 3.25 -12.31 -43.33
CA VAL A 401 3.27 -13.79 -43.34
C VAL A 401 3.56 -14.26 -44.75
#